data_AF-A0AAN8X8Q0-F1
#
_entry.id   AF-A0AAN8X8Q0-F1
#
_cell.length_a   1.000
_cell.length_b   1.000
_cell.length_c   1.000
_cell.angle_alpha   90.00
_cell.angle_beta   90.00
_cell.angle_gamma   90.00
#
_symmetry.space_group_name_H-M   'P 1'
#
loop_
_entity.id
_entity.type
_entity.pdbx_description
1 polymer ?
#
loop_
_entity_poly.entity_id
_entity_poly.type
_entity_poly.pdbx_seq_one_letter_code
_entity_poly.pdbx_strand_id
1 'polypeptide(L)'
;MMAFLDSVMVRQDEPGMGQGGLCGVSTPVVESLPPVPPAGVSNGMASEVQASLSMLMSSEGTLCQDDLITKLRTVINENQELKETVAQNNLALRQQLGLVVKWSQQNEFQQQQHRQQITDLMQQISHLQQENVTFKATLAGTKWPEGAEPRFKELDDTIKLLNTRLEVTERNLRQSQDDKEKIMAQRSRLEGDITLLKCDLTTTRSELERLQLERFELLNTANELRQHLKQAREGAAAKARSQEASPVYEGMVGALGEAEIQKLKNQLKKEQDASGALLQELHDTHKQVEGLEAEVQRAQEEASLLQERCRNLQSKVDTSLTQALSPASPAKDPVEVMEKKRLKEEAAMLREEVDALEAALTNERQKNSDERAALTRSHAEISRLKNELQELRDRTDRDFQNDQYYEVKIKSISEKYDEATAKLMSYEELLSAKNEELSRVKKELGQTKANLAERMSEGETIAILRAQVEVYQGDFRAEREAREALATDREKLRDELRHLHTRNTQLVDELEAYQRRHLTHGQGRDSRATSEEPSGGAAATAGSLGGATLSPEILWEKLSNTSDKKEDEKKEEELDENLFYCPKCNKSFMQYRPLEEHVNRCIDED
;
A
#
# COMPACT_ATOMS: atom_id res chain seq x y z
N MET A 1 -65.35 -13.00 -57.26
CA MET A 1 -64.65 -14.12 -56.57
C MET A 1 -63.39 -13.51 -55.99
N MET A 2 -63.37 -13.11 -54.70
CA MET A 2 -63.19 -13.99 -53.53
C MET A 2 -62.00 -14.95 -53.75
N ALA A 3 -60.95 -15.00 -52.95
CA ALA A 3 -60.86 -14.83 -51.51
C ALA A 3 -59.37 -14.94 -51.09
N PHE A 4 -59.03 -14.29 -49.97
CA PHE A 4 -58.13 -14.77 -48.92
C PHE A 4 -56.70 -15.21 -49.28
N LEU A 5 -55.70 -14.46 -48.78
CA LEU A 5 -55.08 -14.78 -47.48
C LEU A 5 -54.15 -13.64 -47.05
N ASP A 6 -54.62 -12.88 -46.06
CA ASP A 6 -53.80 -12.14 -45.12
C ASP A 6 -52.78 -13.07 -44.47
N SER A 7 -51.49 -12.77 -44.63
CA SER A 7 -50.45 -13.30 -43.77
C SER A 7 -50.05 -12.20 -42.80
N VAL A 8 -50.88 -12.06 -41.77
CA VAL A 8 -50.56 -11.35 -40.54
C VAL A 8 -49.36 -12.06 -39.92
N MET A 9 -48.19 -11.44 -39.98
CA MET A 9 -47.10 -11.78 -39.09
C MET A 9 -47.52 -11.41 -37.67
N VAL A 10 -48.03 -12.41 -36.97
CA VAL A 10 -48.19 -12.46 -35.52
C VAL A 10 -46.80 -12.22 -34.93
N ARG A 11 -46.58 -11.03 -34.37
CA ARG A 11 -45.53 -10.80 -33.38
C ARG A 11 -45.85 -11.72 -32.21
N GLN A 12 -45.02 -12.75 -32.04
CA GLN A 12 -44.98 -13.52 -30.81
C GLN A 12 -44.59 -12.56 -29.68
N ASP A 13 -45.46 -12.47 -28.69
CA ASP A 13 -45.12 -11.96 -27.37
C ASP A 13 -43.95 -12.78 -26.82
N GLU A 14 -42.77 -12.18 -26.79
CA GLU A 14 -41.66 -12.68 -26.00
C GLU A 14 -42.02 -12.56 -24.52
N PRO A 15 -41.85 -13.63 -23.72
CA PRO A 15 -42.10 -13.57 -22.30
C PRO A 15 -41.08 -12.65 -21.64
N GLY A 16 -41.58 -11.76 -20.77
CA GLY A 16 -40.83 -10.73 -20.07
C GLY A 16 -39.47 -11.20 -19.57
N MET A 17 -38.43 -10.87 -20.33
CA MET A 17 -37.06 -10.79 -19.86
C MET A 17 -36.99 -9.65 -18.86
N GLY A 18 -36.94 -10.04 -17.58
CA GLY A 18 -36.22 -9.37 -16.51
C GLY A 18 -36.40 -7.87 -16.40
N GLN A 19 -37.05 -7.45 -15.31
CA GLN A 19 -36.74 -6.17 -14.66
C GLN A 19 -35.23 -6.00 -14.63
N GLY A 20 -34.69 -5.21 -15.56
CA GLY A 20 -33.36 -4.64 -15.48
C GLY A 20 -33.42 -3.70 -14.29
N GLY A 21 -33.13 -4.26 -13.11
CA GLY A 21 -32.88 -3.50 -11.91
C GLY A 21 -31.88 -2.43 -12.27
N LEU A 22 -32.34 -1.19 -12.20
CA LEU A 22 -31.49 -0.02 -12.14
C LEU A 22 -30.45 -0.37 -11.08
N CYS A 23 -29.23 -0.67 -11.52
CA CYS A 23 -28.07 -0.68 -10.64
C CYS A 23 -27.90 0.78 -10.22
N GLY A 24 -28.65 1.17 -9.20
CA GLY A 24 -28.35 2.29 -8.37
C GLY A 24 -26.96 2.03 -7.85
N VAL A 25 -25.98 2.66 -8.49
CA VAL A 25 -24.71 2.94 -7.85
C VAL A 25 -25.07 3.94 -6.77
N SER A 26 -25.54 3.41 -5.64
CA SER A 26 -25.57 4.12 -4.38
C SER A 26 -24.13 4.53 -4.14
N THR A 27 -23.83 5.79 -4.43
CA THR A 27 -22.67 6.45 -3.85
C THR A 27 -22.69 6.13 -2.36
N PRO A 28 -21.61 5.61 -1.77
CA PRO A 28 -21.57 5.45 -0.33
C PRO A 28 -21.84 6.83 0.25
N VAL A 29 -22.96 6.94 0.97
CA VAL A 29 -23.20 8.09 1.84
C VAL A 29 -21.97 8.14 2.72
N VAL A 30 -21.23 9.25 2.64
CA VAL A 30 -20.13 9.55 3.55
C VAL A 30 -20.80 9.78 4.90
N GLU A 31 -21.05 8.67 5.58
CA GLU A 31 -21.43 8.59 6.96
C GLU A 31 -20.38 9.36 7.74
N SER A 32 -20.83 10.40 8.43
CA SER A 32 -20.01 11.22 9.32
C SER A 32 -19.15 10.29 10.17
N LEU A 33 -17.84 10.41 10.00
CA LEU A 33 -16.86 9.62 10.75
C LEU A 33 -17.25 9.60 12.24
N PRO A 34 -17.31 8.42 12.88
CA PRO A 34 -17.56 8.34 14.32
C PRO A 34 -16.53 9.20 15.07
N PRO A 35 -16.90 9.79 16.22
CA PRO A 35 -15.95 10.51 17.05
C PRO A 35 -14.76 9.60 17.34
N VAL A 36 -13.57 10.08 16.97
CA VAL A 36 -12.30 9.41 17.22
C VAL A 36 -12.28 9.00 18.70
N PRO A 37 -12.21 7.69 19.03
CA PRO A 37 -12.09 7.27 20.42
C PRO A 37 -10.85 7.97 21.00
N PRO A 38 -10.90 8.46 22.27
CA PRO A 38 -9.73 9.05 22.89
C PRO A 38 -8.59 8.06 22.76
N ALA A 39 -7.48 8.49 22.17
CA ALA A 39 -6.33 7.68 21.81
C ALA A 39 -6.03 6.69 22.94
N GLY A 40 -6.48 5.46 22.76
CA GLY A 40 -6.12 4.33 23.61
C GLY A 40 -4.63 4.19 23.42
N VAL A 41 -3.88 4.75 24.37
CA VAL A 41 -2.43 4.76 24.39
C VAL A 41 -1.99 3.33 24.11
N SER A 42 -1.31 3.13 22.98
CA SER A 42 -0.80 1.83 22.57
C SER A 42 0.18 1.34 23.64
N ASN A 43 -0.32 0.59 24.62
CA ASN A 43 0.46 0.07 25.74
C ASN A 43 1.64 -0.82 25.31
N GLY A 44 1.67 -1.26 24.05
CA GLY A 44 2.80 -2.00 23.47
C GLY A 44 4.11 -1.20 23.42
N MET A 45 4.08 0.05 22.96
CA MET A 45 5.29 0.88 22.90
C MET A 45 5.74 1.35 24.29
N ALA A 46 4.79 1.62 25.19
CA ALA A 46 5.12 1.93 26.58
C ALA A 46 5.80 0.75 27.27
N SER A 47 5.37 -0.48 26.99
CA SER A 47 5.96 -1.71 27.54
C SER A 47 7.38 -2.00 27.00
N GLU A 48 7.65 -1.74 25.71
CA GLU A 48 9.00 -1.88 25.14
C GLU A 48 9.97 -0.82 25.67
N VAL A 49 9.51 0.43 25.82
CA VAL A 49 10.30 1.50 26.43
C VAL A 49 10.56 1.19 27.90
N GLN A 50 9.56 0.66 28.62
CA GLN A 50 9.71 0.25 30.01
C GLN A 50 10.66 -0.95 30.16
N ALA A 51 10.60 -1.94 29.26
CA ALA A 51 11.54 -3.06 29.23
C ALA A 51 12.98 -2.61 28.93
N SER A 52 13.14 -1.65 28.01
CA SER A 52 14.46 -1.08 27.68
C SER A 52 15.04 -0.27 28.85
N LEU A 53 14.20 0.49 29.57
CA LEU A 53 14.56 1.19 30.80
C LEU A 53 14.93 0.22 31.93
N SER A 54 14.17 -0.86 32.10
CA SER A 54 14.49 -1.91 33.08
C SER A 54 15.81 -2.61 32.74
N MET A 55 16.09 -2.90 31.47
CA MET A 55 17.37 -3.50 31.05
C MET A 55 18.57 -2.58 31.33
N LEU A 56 18.39 -1.27 31.17
CA LEU A 56 19.40 -0.25 31.51
C LEU A 56 19.64 -0.11 33.02
N MET A 57 18.59 -0.30 33.83
CA MET A 57 18.66 -0.24 35.29
C MET A 57 19.26 -1.50 35.92
N SER A 58 19.15 -2.66 35.26
CA SER A 58 19.62 -3.95 35.78
C SER A 58 21.08 -4.28 35.47
N SER A 59 21.80 -3.45 34.70
CA SER A 59 23.25 -3.65 34.49
C SER A 59 24.06 -3.06 35.64
N GLU A 60 24.40 -3.88 36.64
CA GLU A 60 25.24 -3.53 37.82
C GLU A 60 26.73 -3.28 37.50
N GLY A 61 27.07 -2.89 36.27
CA GLY A 61 28.37 -2.33 35.93
C GLY A 61 28.31 -0.82 36.08
N THR A 62 29.36 -0.19 36.63
CA THR A 62 29.54 1.27 36.72
C THR A 62 29.50 1.93 35.34
N LEU A 63 28.30 2.10 34.78
CA LEU A 63 28.07 2.95 33.63
C LEU A 63 28.36 4.37 34.08
N CYS A 64 29.30 5.02 33.37
CA CYS A 64 29.63 6.40 33.64
C CYS A 64 28.36 7.24 33.47
N GLN A 65 28.08 8.12 34.43
CA GLN A 65 26.91 9.01 34.42
C GLN A 65 26.78 9.79 33.09
N ASP A 66 27.90 10.10 32.44
CA ASP A 66 27.98 10.78 31.15
C ASP A 66 27.40 9.95 29.98
N ASP A 67 27.57 8.62 30.00
CA ASP A 67 27.02 7.73 28.97
C ASP A 67 25.50 7.64 29.08
N LEU A 68 24.97 7.62 30.30
CA LEU A 68 23.53 7.66 30.55
C LEU A 68 22.93 8.98 30.08
N ILE A 69 23.58 10.11 30.37
CA ILE A 69 23.14 11.43 29.92
C ILE A 69 23.15 11.51 28.38
N THR A 70 24.17 10.95 27.73
CA THR A 70 24.27 10.96 26.27
C THR A 70 23.19 10.09 25.64
N LYS A 71 22.95 8.87 26.15
CA LYS A 71 21.83 8.02 25.70
C LYS A 71 20.47 8.68 25.90
N LEU A 72 20.26 9.34 27.05
CA LEU A 72 19.01 10.07 27.31
C LEU A 72 18.82 11.22 26.32
N ARG A 73 19.87 11.97 25.99
CA ARG A 73 19.82 13.02 24.95
C ARG A 73 19.48 12.44 23.58
N THR A 74 20.07 11.31 23.20
CA THR A 74 19.75 10.62 21.94
C THR A 74 18.28 10.23 21.88
N VAL A 75 17.75 9.58 22.93
CA VAL A 75 16.33 9.18 23.00
C VAL A 75 15.40 10.40 22.97
N ILE A 76 15.77 11.51 23.61
CA ILE A 76 15.00 12.77 23.56
C ILE A 76 14.98 13.33 22.14
N ASN A 77 16.12 13.36 21.46
CA ASN A 77 16.23 13.85 20.08
C ASN A 77 15.43 12.98 19.11
N GLU A 78 15.55 11.65 19.22
CA GLU A 78 14.77 10.69 18.42
C GLU A 78 13.26 10.87 18.65
N ASN A 79 12.83 11.05 19.90
CA ASN A 79 11.43 11.35 20.21
C ASN A 79 10.97 12.68 19.60
N GLN A 80 11.86 13.67 19.53
CA GLN A 80 11.54 14.96 18.90
C GLN A 80 11.43 14.83 17.38
N GLU A 81 12.34 14.12 16.73
CA GLU A 81 12.28 13.82 15.29
C GLU A 81 11.03 13.01 14.92
N LEU A 82 10.66 12.02 15.74
CA LEU A 82 9.42 11.25 15.56
C LEU A 82 8.18 12.15 15.68
N LYS A 83 8.14 13.06 16.68
CA LYS A 83 7.04 14.03 16.81
C LYS A 83 6.92 14.95 15.60
N GLU A 84 8.05 15.45 15.10
CA GLU A 84 8.09 16.30 13.90
C GLU A 84 7.63 15.54 12.65
N THR A 85 8.07 14.30 12.48
CA THR A 85 7.65 13.42 11.37
C THR A 85 6.16 13.12 11.42
N VAL A 86 5.60 12.81 12.60
CA VAL A 86 4.16 12.61 12.78
C VAL A 86 3.38 13.89 12.48
N ALA A 87 3.88 15.06 12.91
CA ALA A 87 3.24 16.34 12.60
C ALA A 87 3.24 16.64 11.09
N GLN A 88 4.34 16.36 10.39
CA GLN A 88 4.43 16.49 8.93
C GLN A 88 3.49 15.52 8.20
N ASN A 89 3.43 14.26 8.62
CA ASN A 89 2.50 13.27 8.06
C ASN A 89 1.04 13.67 8.27
N ASN A 90 0.68 14.16 9.45
CA ASN A 90 -0.67 14.67 9.71
C ASN A 90 -1.03 15.87 8.82
N LEU A 91 -0.08 16.78 8.57
CA LEU A 91 -0.28 17.90 7.66
C LEU A 91 -0.48 17.42 6.21
N ALA A 92 0.34 16.49 5.75
CA ALA A 92 0.24 15.90 4.41
C ALA A 92 -1.11 15.18 4.22
N LEU A 93 -1.56 14.40 5.20
CA LEU A 93 -2.87 13.75 5.18
C LEU A 93 -4.01 14.75 5.11
N ARG A 94 -3.95 15.86 5.87
CA ARG A 94 -4.95 16.94 5.77
C ARG A 94 -4.98 17.58 4.39
N GLN A 95 -3.82 17.78 3.76
CA GLN A 95 -3.75 18.30 2.39
C GLN A 95 -4.34 17.32 1.38
N GLN A 96 -4.06 16.02 1.50
CA GLN A 96 -4.64 14.99 0.64
C GLN A 96 -6.15 14.88 0.80
N LEU A 97 -6.66 14.88 2.04
CA LEU A 97 -8.11 14.94 2.32
C LEU A 97 -8.74 16.19 1.67
N GLY A 98 -8.08 17.34 1.74
CA GLY A 98 -8.53 18.57 1.06
C GLY A 98 -8.64 18.43 -0.46
N LEU A 99 -7.72 17.70 -1.11
CA LEU A 99 -7.79 17.41 -2.54
C LEU A 99 -8.94 16.46 -2.88
N VAL A 100 -9.13 15.40 -2.07
CA VAL A 100 -10.24 14.44 -2.25
C VAL A 100 -11.60 15.14 -2.12
N VAL A 101 -11.76 16.02 -1.13
CA VAL A 101 -13.00 16.81 -0.96
C VAL A 101 -13.26 17.71 -2.17
N LYS A 102 -12.25 18.44 -2.67
CA LYS A 102 -12.39 19.28 -3.87
C LYS A 102 -12.76 18.46 -5.11
N TRP A 103 -12.13 17.30 -5.30
CA TRP A 103 -12.45 16.40 -6.40
C TRP A 103 -13.88 15.86 -6.30
N SER A 104 -14.31 15.46 -5.09
CA SER A 104 -15.69 15.02 -4.84
C SER A 104 -16.71 16.11 -5.18
N GLN A 105 -16.48 17.35 -4.74
CA GLN A 105 -17.34 18.50 -5.04
C GLN A 105 -17.41 18.79 -6.55
N GLN A 106 -16.26 18.73 -7.25
CA GLN A 106 -16.21 18.92 -8.69
C GLN A 106 -16.98 17.83 -9.45
N ASN A 107 -16.85 16.58 -9.00
CA ASN A 107 -17.58 15.45 -9.57
C ASN A 107 -19.09 15.59 -9.36
N GLU A 108 -19.52 16.00 -8.16
CA GLU A 108 -20.93 16.26 -7.86
C GLU A 108 -21.49 17.40 -8.74
N PHE A 109 -20.74 18.49 -8.89
CA PHE A 109 -21.11 19.60 -9.77
C PHE A 109 -21.26 19.15 -11.24
N GLN A 110 -20.33 18.35 -11.76
CA GLN A 110 -20.45 17.78 -13.11
C GLN A 110 -21.67 16.87 -13.26
N GLN A 111 -21.96 16.02 -12.28
CA GLN A 111 -23.17 15.19 -12.30
C GLN A 111 -24.44 16.02 -12.27
N GLN A 112 -24.51 17.09 -11.47
CA GLN A 112 -25.63 18.03 -11.48
C GLN A 112 -25.79 18.71 -12.84
N GLN A 113 -24.69 19.14 -13.46
CA GLN A 113 -24.71 19.74 -14.80
C GLN A 113 -25.26 18.77 -15.85
N HIS A 114 -24.81 17.51 -15.85
CA HIS A 114 -25.32 16.49 -16.77
C HIS A 114 -26.80 16.16 -16.52
N ARG A 115 -27.23 16.09 -15.25
CA ARG A 115 -28.66 15.92 -14.90
C ARG A 115 -29.52 17.06 -15.44
N GLN A 116 -29.04 18.31 -15.34
CA GLN A 116 -29.74 19.46 -15.91
C GLN A 116 -29.82 19.37 -17.44
N GLN A 117 -28.69 19.07 -18.12
CA GLN A 117 -28.66 18.91 -19.58
C GLN A 117 -29.63 17.83 -20.07
N ILE A 118 -29.70 16.69 -19.38
CA ILE A 118 -30.66 15.62 -19.71
C ILE A 118 -32.09 16.12 -19.55
N THR A 119 -32.38 16.85 -18.47
CA THR A 119 -33.71 17.42 -18.21
C THR A 119 -34.11 18.41 -19.31
N ASP A 120 -33.20 19.30 -19.70
CA ASP A 120 -33.45 20.29 -20.77
C ASP A 120 -33.70 19.60 -22.12
N LEU A 121 -32.91 18.57 -22.46
CA LEU A 121 -33.11 17.78 -23.68
C LEU A 121 -34.46 17.03 -23.67
N MET A 122 -34.85 16.48 -22.52
CA MET A 122 -36.16 15.84 -22.36
C MET A 122 -37.31 16.84 -22.57
N GLN A 123 -37.19 18.07 -22.05
CA GLN A 123 -38.17 19.13 -22.27
C GLN A 123 -38.25 19.53 -23.75
N GLN A 124 -37.11 19.64 -24.45
CA GLN A 124 -37.08 19.93 -25.89
C GLN A 124 -37.75 18.82 -26.71
N ILE A 125 -37.48 17.55 -26.40
CA ILE A 125 -38.13 16.42 -27.05
C ILE A 125 -39.65 16.48 -26.81
N SER A 126 -40.10 16.74 -25.58
CA SER A 126 -41.52 16.88 -25.26
C SER A 126 -42.18 18.02 -26.03
N HIS A 127 -41.50 19.17 -26.18
CA HIS A 127 -41.99 20.30 -26.95
C HIS A 127 -42.15 19.95 -28.44
N LEU A 128 -41.13 19.36 -29.05
CA LEU A 128 -41.16 18.92 -30.45
C LEU A 128 -42.24 17.85 -30.69
N GLN A 129 -42.49 16.97 -29.71
CA GLN A 129 -43.59 16.00 -29.78
C GLN A 129 -44.95 16.71 -29.76
N GLN A 130 -45.13 17.71 -28.90
CA GLN A 130 -46.36 18.50 -28.85
C GLN A 130 -46.60 19.27 -30.15
N GLU A 131 -45.58 19.94 -30.69
CA GLU A 131 -45.65 20.62 -31.99
C GLU A 131 -46.03 19.65 -33.11
N ASN A 132 -45.42 18.46 -33.15
CA ASN A 132 -45.79 17.42 -34.12
C ASN A 132 -47.25 16.99 -34.01
N VAL A 133 -47.80 16.88 -32.80
CA VAL A 133 -49.22 16.57 -32.59
C VAL A 133 -50.09 17.72 -33.10
N THR A 134 -49.73 18.98 -32.81
CA THR A 134 -50.45 20.16 -33.29
C THR A 134 -50.44 20.24 -34.82
N PHE A 135 -49.28 20.07 -35.46
CA PHE A 135 -49.17 20.07 -36.93
C PHE A 135 -50.01 18.96 -37.56
N LYS A 136 -50.01 17.75 -37.00
CA LYS A 136 -50.86 16.64 -37.46
C LYS A 136 -52.35 16.98 -37.34
N ALA A 137 -52.77 17.62 -36.24
CA ALA A 137 -54.15 18.04 -36.05
C ALA A 137 -54.58 19.12 -37.06
N THR A 138 -53.74 20.13 -37.32
CA THR A 138 -54.00 21.16 -38.32
C THR A 138 -54.10 20.59 -39.73
N LEU A 139 -53.22 19.64 -40.09
CA LEU A 139 -53.27 18.93 -41.37
C LEU A 139 -54.56 18.12 -41.53
N ALA A 140 -55.01 17.43 -40.47
CA ALA A 140 -56.25 16.64 -40.51
C ALA A 140 -57.52 17.52 -40.64
N GLY A 141 -57.50 18.75 -40.13
CA GLY A 141 -58.64 19.68 -40.18
C GLY A 141 -58.80 20.45 -41.50
N THR A 142 -57.77 20.45 -42.35
CA THR A 142 -57.79 21.21 -43.61
C THR A 142 -58.37 20.34 -44.72
N LYS A 143 -59.68 20.44 -44.97
CA LYS A 143 -60.31 19.83 -46.16
C LYS A 143 -59.75 20.51 -47.41
N TRP A 144 -58.91 19.78 -48.15
CA TRP A 144 -58.33 20.23 -49.39
C TRP A 144 -59.43 20.46 -50.43
N PRO A 145 -59.59 21.67 -50.98
CA PRO A 145 -60.54 21.92 -52.05
C PRO A 145 -60.08 21.17 -53.31
N GLU A 146 -60.94 20.28 -53.82
CA GLU A 146 -60.81 19.63 -55.13
C GLU A 146 -60.65 20.72 -56.21
N GLY A 147 -59.43 20.86 -56.76
CA GLY A 147 -59.16 21.75 -57.90
C GLY A 147 -57.97 22.72 -57.78
N ALA A 148 -57.11 22.63 -56.76
CA ALA A 148 -55.94 23.51 -56.61
C ALA A 148 -54.62 22.84 -57.07
N GLU A 149 -54.50 22.56 -58.37
CA GLU A 149 -53.26 22.05 -59.00
C GLU A 149 -52.02 22.99 -58.99
N PRO A 150 -52.09 24.33 -58.78
CA PRO A 150 -50.86 25.14 -58.78
C PRO A 150 -50.06 25.11 -57.46
N ARG A 151 -50.67 24.70 -56.34
CA ARG A 151 -50.02 24.72 -55.00
C ARG A 151 -49.15 23.51 -54.70
N PHE A 152 -49.29 22.42 -55.44
CA PHE A 152 -48.45 21.23 -55.26
C PHE A 152 -46.99 21.50 -55.63
N LYS A 153 -46.72 22.44 -56.54
CA LYS A 153 -45.34 22.77 -56.93
C LYS A 153 -44.56 23.47 -55.81
N GLU A 154 -45.20 24.42 -55.11
CA GLU A 154 -44.61 25.06 -53.92
C GLU A 154 -44.39 24.04 -52.79
N LEU A 155 -45.30 23.09 -52.62
CA LEU A 155 -45.16 22.03 -51.62
C LEU A 155 -44.03 21.06 -51.99
N ASP A 156 -43.91 20.65 -53.25
CA ASP A 156 -42.81 19.82 -53.75
C ASP A 156 -41.46 20.54 -53.59
N ASP A 157 -41.39 21.84 -53.87
CA ASP A 157 -40.18 22.63 -53.68
C ASP A 157 -39.84 22.77 -52.18
N THR A 158 -40.86 22.89 -51.31
CA THR A 158 -40.68 22.87 -49.85
C THR A 158 -40.20 21.50 -49.36
N ILE A 159 -40.75 20.41 -49.88
CA ILE A 159 -40.32 19.04 -49.55
C ILE A 159 -38.88 18.80 -49.99
N LYS A 160 -38.50 19.25 -51.20
CA LYS A 160 -37.10 19.20 -51.67
C LYS A 160 -36.17 20.00 -50.75
N LEU A 161 -36.57 21.22 -50.37
CA LEU A 161 -35.79 22.03 -49.44
C LEU A 161 -35.65 21.38 -48.05
N LEU A 162 -36.71 20.78 -47.53
CA LEU A 162 -36.67 20.06 -46.25
C LEU A 162 -35.79 18.81 -46.35
N ASN A 163 -35.86 18.04 -47.44
CA ASN A 163 -34.99 16.88 -47.66
C ASN A 163 -33.52 17.29 -47.75
N THR A 164 -33.18 18.36 -48.48
CA THR A 164 -31.79 18.86 -48.52
C THR A 164 -31.31 19.32 -47.15
N ARG A 165 -32.14 20.01 -46.35
CA ARG A 165 -31.80 20.35 -44.96
C ARG A 165 -31.62 19.12 -44.09
N LEU A 166 -32.50 18.12 -44.22
CA LEU A 166 -32.40 16.84 -43.50
C LEU A 166 -31.08 16.13 -43.82
N GLU A 167 -30.73 16.01 -45.10
CA GLU A 167 -29.47 15.41 -45.52
C GLU A 167 -28.24 16.15 -44.97
N VAL A 168 -28.27 17.50 -44.92
CA VAL A 168 -27.19 18.29 -44.31
C VAL A 168 -27.11 18.01 -42.81
N THR A 169 -28.24 17.96 -42.10
CA THR A 169 -28.25 17.64 -40.68
C THR A 169 -27.78 16.21 -40.39
N GLU A 170 -28.12 15.24 -41.24
CA GLU A 170 -27.63 13.86 -41.13
C GLU A 170 -26.12 13.77 -41.37
N ARG A 171 -25.58 14.49 -42.36
CA ARG A 171 -24.12 14.58 -42.58
C ARG A 171 -23.42 15.21 -41.36
N ASN A 172 -23.96 16.29 -40.81
CA ASN A 172 -23.40 16.94 -39.61
C ASN A 172 -23.46 16.03 -38.38
N LEU A 173 -24.53 15.25 -38.22
CA LEU A 173 -24.66 14.28 -37.14
C LEU A 173 -23.61 13.16 -37.26
N ARG A 174 -23.43 12.60 -38.46
CA ARG A 174 -22.36 11.61 -38.73
C ARG A 174 -20.99 12.19 -38.44
N GLN A 175 -20.70 13.41 -38.90
CA GLN A 175 -19.43 14.07 -38.61
C GLN A 175 -19.20 14.29 -37.11
N SER A 176 -20.24 14.68 -36.36
CA SER A 176 -20.14 14.81 -34.90
C SER A 176 -19.95 13.45 -34.19
N GLN A 177 -20.50 12.37 -34.74
CA GLN A 177 -20.25 11.01 -34.24
C GLN A 177 -18.81 10.59 -34.49
N ASP A 178 -18.27 10.82 -35.69
CA ASP A 178 -16.87 10.54 -36.02
C ASP A 178 -15.91 11.34 -35.11
N ASP A 179 -16.21 12.61 -34.86
CA ASP A 179 -15.40 13.45 -33.98
C ASP A 179 -15.49 13.01 -32.51
N LYS A 180 -16.67 12.57 -32.06
CA LYS A 180 -16.83 11.94 -30.74
C LYS A 180 -15.98 10.68 -30.62
N GLU A 181 -15.96 9.82 -31.64
CA GLU A 181 -15.14 8.61 -31.66
C GLU A 181 -13.65 8.94 -31.64
N LYS A 182 -13.19 9.95 -32.39
CA LYS A 182 -11.81 10.44 -32.32
C LYS A 182 -11.44 10.96 -30.92
N ILE A 183 -12.32 11.73 -30.29
CA ILE A 183 -12.09 12.24 -28.92
C ILE A 183 -12.06 11.08 -27.91
N MET A 184 -12.94 10.08 -28.05
CA MET A 184 -12.91 8.89 -27.20
C MET A 184 -11.62 8.10 -27.38
N ALA A 185 -11.16 7.89 -28.62
CA ALA A 185 -9.88 7.24 -28.90
C ALA A 185 -8.69 8.01 -28.32
N GLN A 186 -8.69 9.35 -28.44
CA GLN A 186 -7.66 10.20 -27.84
C GLN A 186 -7.67 10.11 -26.31
N ARG A 187 -8.86 10.10 -25.69
CA ARG A 187 -9.03 9.92 -24.25
C ARG A 187 -8.46 8.58 -23.77
N SER A 188 -8.79 7.47 -24.45
CA SER A 188 -8.24 6.16 -24.11
C SER A 188 -6.72 6.10 -24.23
N ARG A 189 -6.12 6.79 -25.23
CA ARG A 189 -4.65 6.92 -25.34
C ARG A 189 -4.06 7.68 -24.15
N LEU A 190 -4.62 8.84 -23.80
CA LEU A 190 -4.15 9.64 -22.66
C LEU A 190 -4.33 8.91 -21.33
N GLU A 191 -5.40 8.14 -21.15
CA GLU A 191 -5.60 7.28 -19.98
C GLU A 191 -4.53 6.18 -19.88
N GLY A 192 -4.11 5.61 -21.02
CA GLY A 192 -2.98 4.70 -21.11
C GLY A 192 -1.65 5.36 -20.70
N ASP A 193 -1.35 6.55 -21.23
CA ASP A 193 -0.14 7.29 -20.90
C ASP A 193 -0.10 7.69 -19.41
N ILE A 194 -1.23 8.10 -18.82
CA ILE A 194 -1.33 8.39 -17.38
C ILE A 194 -1.03 7.13 -16.56
N THR A 195 -1.48 5.96 -17.01
CA THR A 195 -1.23 4.68 -16.31
C THR A 195 0.24 4.32 -16.36
N LEU A 196 0.90 4.48 -17.51
CA LEU A 196 2.35 4.29 -17.65
C LEU A 196 3.16 5.24 -16.76
N LEU A 197 2.82 6.54 -16.77
CA LEU A 197 3.48 7.53 -15.91
C LEU A 197 3.30 7.23 -14.42
N LYS A 198 2.15 6.67 -14.01
CA LYS A 198 1.94 6.22 -12.62
C LYS A 198 2.86 5.04 -12.27
N CYS A 199 3.01 4.06 -13.17
CA CYS A 199 3.93 2.94 -12.99
C CYS A 199 5.39 3.41 -12.88
N ASP A 200 5.81 4.35 -13.73
CA ASP A 200 7.16 4.94 -13.67
C ASP A 200 7.38 5.69 -12.34
N LEU A 201 6.37 6.44 -11.87
CA LEU A 201 6.43 7.16 -10.61
C LEU A 201 6.50 6.22 -9.39
N THR A 202 5.79 5.09 -9.41
CA THR A 202 5.91 4.07 -8.36
C THR A 202 7.27 3.39 -8.37
N THR A 203 7.81 3.11 -9.56
CA THR A 203 9.13 2.47 -9.72
C THR A 203 10.22 3.39 -9.18
N THR A 204 10.24 4.65 -9.61
CA THR A 204 11.21 5.65 -9.12
C THR A 204 11.10 5.91 -7.61
N ARG A 205 9.89 5.84 -7.02
CA ARG A 205 9.71 5.87 -5.56
C ARG A 205 10.38 4.70 -4.87
N SER A 206 10.14 3.48 -5.35
CA SER A 206 10.76 2.27 -4.77
C SER A 206 12.29 2.28 -4.90
N GLU A 207 12.82 2.81 -6.01
CA GLU A 207 14.26 3.00 -6.19
C GLU A 207 14.83 4.04 -5.23
N LEU A 208 14.11 5.14 -4.98
CA LEU A 208 14.51 6.15 -4.01
C LEU A 208 14.54 5.58 -2.59
N GLU A 209 13.55 4.80 -2.19
CA GLU A 209 13.50 4.12 -0.89
C GLU A 209 14.66 3.12 -0.73
N ARG A 210 14.95 2.32 -1.78
CA ARG A 210 16.10 1.41 -1.81
C ARG A 210 17.42 2.16 -1.64
N LEU A 211 17.62 3.26 -2.39
CA LEU A 211 18.82 4.08 -2.30
C LEU A 211 18.95 4.77 -0.92
N GLN A 212 17.83 5.13 -0.28
CA GLN A 212 17.84 5.65 1.08
C GLN A 212 18.30 4.61 2.10
N LEU A 213 17.85 3.36 1.96
CA LEU A 213 18.31 2.23 2.79
C LEU A 213 19.80 1.97 2.59
N GLU A 214 20.27 1.89 1.34
CA GLU A 214 21.70 1.73 1.03
C GLU A 214 22.54 2.87 1.61
N ARG A 215 22.07 4.11 1.52
CA ARG A 215 22.73 5.27 2.13
C ARG A 215 22.82 5.13 3.65
N PHE A 216 21.78 4.62 4.30
CA PHE A 216 21.76 4.40 5.75
C PHE A 216 22.75 3.30 6.17
N GLU A 217 22.80 2.17 5.43
CA GLU A 217 23.76 1.10 5.67
C GLU A 217 25.21 1.56 5.46
N LEU A 218 25.49 2.32 4.40
CA LEU A 218 26.80 2.94 4.17
C LEU A 218 27.19 3.92 5.27
N LEU A 219 26.22 4.66 5.82
CA LEU A 219 26.47 5.57 6.95
C LEU A 219 26.81 4.79 8.23
N ASN A 220 26.11 3.69 8.50
CA ASN A 220 26.39 2.82 9.66
C ASN A 220 27.77 2.17 9.56
N THR A 221 28.09 1.57 8.42
CA THR A 221 29.42 0.98 8.18
C THR A 221 30.53 2.02 8.26
N ALA A 222 30.32 3.23 7.75
CA ALA A 222 31.28 4.33 7.91
C ALA A 222 31.48 4.74 9.38
N ASN A 223 30.41 4.73 10.19
CA ASN A 223 30.49 5.02 11.63
C ASN A 223 31.20 3.91 12.40
N GLU A 224 30.94 2.63 12.09
CA GLU A 224 31.66 1.48 12.65
C GLU A 224 33.16 1.55 12.33
N LEU A 225 33.52 1.83 11.08
CA LEU A 225 34.92 2.00 10.67
C LEU A 225 35.60 3.16 11.40
N ARG A 226 34.91 4.29 11.60
CA ARG A 226 35.43 5.40 12.41
C ARG A 226 35.66 4.98 13.87
N GLN A 227 34.75 4.20 14.44
CA GLN A 227 34.88 3.69 15.81
C GLN A 227 36.07 2.71 15.92
N HIS A 228 36.23 1.80 14.96
CA HIS A 228 37.38 0.90 14.88
C HIS A 228 38.70 1.67 14.73
N LEU A 229 38.76 2.69 13.88
CA LEU A 229 39.93 3.55 13.76
C LEU A 229 40.25 4.31 15.05
N LYS A 230 39.23 4.78 15.77
CA LYS A 230 39.40 5.43 17.08
C LYS A 230 39.97 4.44 18.11
N GLN A 231 39.39 3.25 18.22
CA GLN A 231 39.89 2.18 19.10
C GLN A 231 41.32 1.76 18.75
N ALA A 232 41.64 1.63 17.46
CA ALA A 232 42.98 1.29 17.00
C ALA A 232 44.00 2.38 17.35
N ARG A 233 43.63 3.66 17.20
CA ARG A 233 44.47 4.80 17.62
C ARG A 233 44.69 4.83 19.12
N GLU A 234 43.64 4.63 19.92
CA GLU A 234 43.73 4.58 21.38
C GLU A 234 44.58 3.39 21.83
N GLY A 235 44.41 2.22 21.23
CA GLY A 235 45.23 1.04 21.47
C GLY A 235 46.70 1.22 21.07
N ALA A 236 46.97 1.87 19.94
CA ALA A 236 48.33 2.22 19.52
C ALA A 236 48.97 3.24 20.45
N ALA A 237 48.23 4.28 20.88
CA ALA A 237 48.69 5.27 21.84
C ALA A 237 48.97 4.64 23.22
N ALA A 238 48.13 3.72 23.67
CA ALA A 238 48.34 2.96 24.91
C ALA A 238 49.59 2.07 24.82
N LYS A 239 49.79 1.38 23.68
CA LYS A 239 51.01 0.59 23.42
C LYS A 239 52.27 1.46 23.33
N ALA A 240 52.19 2.63 22.70
CA ALA A 240 53.31 3.57 22.64
C ALA A 240 53.70 4.05 24.06
N ARG A 241 52.70 4.40 24.90
CA ARG A 241 52.93 4.77 26.31
C ARG A 241 53.49 3.61 27.14
N SER A 242 53.13 2.36 26.85
CA SER A 242 53.69 1.20 27.56
C SER A 242 55.09 0.81 27.05
N GLN A 243 55.41 1.09 25.78
CA GLN A 243 56.74 0.87 25.20
C GLN A 243 57.75 1.98 25.54
N GLU A 244 57.32 3.23 25.71
CA GLU A 244 58.20 4.30 26.26
C GLU A 244 58.68 4.00 27.70
N ALA A 245 58.03 3.06 28.40
CA ALA A 245 58.46 2.57 29.71
C ALA A 245 59.43 1.36 29.66
N SER A 246 59.82 0.87 28.47
CA SER A 246 60.73 -0.29 28.34
C SER A 246 61.64 -0.16 27.10
N PRO A 247 62.94 0.16 27.28
CA PRO A 247 63.81 0.60 26.17
C PRO A 247 64.44 -0.54 25.34
N VAL A 248 63.75 -1.66 25.07
CA VAL A 248 64.45 -2.87 24.56
C VAL A 248 63.96 -3.47 23.24
N TYR A 249 62.83 -3.11 22.63
CA TYR A 249 62.37 -3.82 21.41
C TYR A 249 61.82 -2.92 20.30
N GLU A 250 62.72 -2.37 19.49
CA GLU A 250 62.46 -1.47 18.35
C GLU A 250 62.43 -2.21 16.97
N GLY A 251 62.53 -3.54 16.94
CA GLY A 251 62.88 -4.27 15.70
C GLY A 251 61.78 -4.99 14.91
N MET A 252 60.57 -5.20 15.43
CA MET A 252 59.65 -6.21 14.85
C MET A 252 58.25 -5.72 14.39
N VAL A 253 57.89 -4.46 14.61
CA VAL A 253 56.51 -3.96 14.33
C VAL A 253 56.33 -3.42 12.89
N GLY A 254 57.40 -3.22 12.11
CA GLY A 254 57.32 -2.66 10.75
C GLY A 254 56.69 -3.57 9.69
N ALA A 255 56.85 -4.89 9.80
CA ALA A 255 56.57 -5.80 8.68
C ALA A 255 55.08 -6.09 8.42
N LEU A 256 54.20 -5.96 9.42
CA LEU A 256 52.76 -6.23 9.25
C LEU A 256 51.98 -5.03 8.70
N GLY A 257 52.41 -3.80 9.01
CA GLY A 257 51.78 -2.59 8.46
C GLY A 257 52.06 -2.37 6.96
N GLU A 258 53.23 -2.77 6.48
CA GLU A 258 53.59 -2.63 5.06
C GLU A 258 52.73 -3.50 4.14
N ALA A 259 52.30 -4.69 4.59
CA ALA A 259 51.48 -5.59 3.78
C ALA A 259 50.06 -5.04 3.54
N GLU A 260 49.43 -4.44 4.56
CA GLU A 260 48.12 -3.79 4.41
C GLU A 260 48.20 -2.52 3.57
N ILE A 261 49.24 -1.71 3.76
CA ILE A 261 49.51 -0.54 2.92
C ILE A 261 49.70 -0.95 1.46
N GLN A 262 50.40 -2.06 1.21
CA GLN A 262 50.60 -2.57 -0.15
C GLN A 262 49.30 -3.07 -0.78
N LYS A 263 48.40 -3.68 0.01
CA LYS A 263 47.07 -4.11 -0.45
C LYS A 263 46.21 -2.91 -0.86
N LEU A 264 46.18 -1.84 -0.05
CA LEU A 264 45.47 -0.60 -0.38
C LEU A 264 46.04 0.09 -1.62
N LYS A 265 47.38 0.11 -1.78
CA LYS A 265 48.02 0.64 -3.00
C LYS A 265 47.62 -0.13 -4.25
N ASN A 266 47.55 -1.47 -4.18
CA ASN A 266 47.14 -2.30 -5.30
C ASN A 266 45.66 -2.06 -5.67
N GLN A 267 44.80 -1.83 -4.67
CA GLN A 267 43.39 -1.55 -4.91
C GLN A 267 43.18 -0.17 -5.54
N LEU A 268 43.90 0.85 -5.07
CA LEU A 268 43.90 2.18 -5.68
C LEU A 268 44.38 2.14 -7.15
N LYS A 269 45.40 1.33 -7.44
CA LYS A 269 45.89 1.16 -8.82
C LYS A 269 44.84 0.53 -9.72
N LYS A 270 44.12 -0.50 -9.26
CA LYS A 270 43.02 -1.12 -10.03
C LYS A 270 41.90 -0.13 -10.36
N GLU A 271 41.52 0.72 -9.41
CA GLU A 271 40.51 1.77 -9.63
C GLU A 271 41.00 2.83 -10.64
N GLN A 272 42.29 3.20 -10.58
CA GLN A 272 42.88 4.11 -11.57
C GLN A 272 42.89 3.50 -12.98
N ASP A 273 43.24 2.21 -13.11
CA ASP A 273 43.23 1.50 -14.39
C ASP A 273 41.79 1.38 -14.95
N ALA A 274 40.80 1.10 -14.11
CA ALA A 274 39.38 1.04 -14.50
C ALA A 274 38.85 2.41 -14.95
N SER A 275 39.19 3.48 -14.23
CA SER A 275 38.83 4.84 -14.62
C SER A 275 39.47 5.25 -15.96
N GLY A 276 40.71 4.81 -16.23
CA GLY A 276 41.37 5.03 -17.52
C GLY A 276 40.66 4.34 -18.68
N ALA A 277 40.16 3.12 -18.48
CA ALA A 277 39.41 2.38 -19.50
C ALA A 277 38.08 3.07 -19.87
N LEU A 278 37.33 3.57 -18.87
CA LEU A 278 36.09 4.30 -19.11
C LEU A 278 36.31 5.62 -19.86
N LEU A 279 37.39 6.34 -19.58
CA LEU A 279 37.74 7.56 -20.31
C LEU A 279 38.08 7.27 -21.78
N GLN A 280 38.71 6.14 -22.06
CA GLN A 280 39.00 5.72 -23.44
C GLN A 280 37.71 5.39 -24.21
N GLU A 281 36.77 4.68 -23.58
CA GLU A 281 35.47 4.35 -24.19
C GLU A 281 34.64 5.61 -24.50
N LEU A 282 34.68 6.60 -23.61
CA LEU A 282 34.03 7.91 -23.83
C LEU A 282 34.67 8.67 -24.99
N HIS A 283 36.00 8.58 -25.16
CA HIS A 283 36.70 9.17 -26.30
C HIS A 283 36.32 8.49 -27.63
N ASP A 284 36.23 7.16 -27.66
CA ASP A 284 35.89 6.41 -28.87
C ASP A 284 34.44 6.67 -29.31
N THR A 285 33.51 6.80 -28.36
CA THR A 285 32.11 7.16 -28.65
C THR A 285 31.98 8.59 -29.18
N HIS A 286 32.73 9.55 -28.64
CA HIS A 286 32.78 10.92 -29.19
C HIS A 286 33.23 10.94 -30.65
N LYS A 287 34.26 10.15 -30.99
CA LYS A 287 34.77 10.04 -32.36
C LYS A 287 33.75 9.41 -33.32
N GLN A 288 32.92 8.48 -32.84
CA GLN A 288 31.83 7.92 -33.64
C GLN A 288 30.74 8.96 -33.93
N VAL A 289 30.39 9.79 -32.94
CA VAL A 289 29.42 10.89 -33.12
C VAL A 289 29.92 11.90 -34.15
N GLU A 290 31.18 12.33 -34.07
CA GLU A 290 31.79 13.22 -35.08
C GLU A 290 31.74 12.63 -36.51
N GLY A 291 31.90 11.31 -36.65
CA GLY A 291 31.77 10.62 -37.93
C GLY A 291 30.37 10.67 -38.52
N LEU A 292 29.34 10.45 -37.68
CA LEU A 292 27.93 10.51 -38.09
C LEU A 292 27.49 11.93 -38.44
N GLU A 293 27.98 12.94 -37.71
CA GLU A 293 27.72 14.35 -38.04
C GLU A 293 28.24 14.73 -39.44
N ALA A 294 29.43 14.26 -39.81
CA ALA A 294 29.99 14.49 -41.14
C ALA A 294 29.19 13.78 -42.25
N GLU A 295 28.56 12.64 -41.97
CA GLU A 295 27.69 11.93 -42.91
C GLU A 295 26.38 12.67 -43.16
N VAL A 296 25.73 13.16 -42.10
CA VAL A 296 24.51 13.97 -42.19
C VAL A 296 24.74 15.23 -43.03
N GLN A 297 25.88 15.90 -42.84
CA GLN A 297 26.23 17.09 -43.60
C GLN A 297 26.38 16.81 -45.11
N ARG A 298 27.01 15.70 -45.49
CA ARG A 298 27.13 15.29 -46.91
C ARG A 298 25.78 14.99 -47.55
N ALA A 299 24.89 14.30 -46.85
CA ALA A 299 23.56 13.99 -47.34
C ALA A 299 22.72 15.27 -47.58
N GLN A 300 22.91 16.29 -46.74
CA GLN A 300 22.20 17.56 -46.86
C GLN A 300 22.66 18.38 -48.08
N GLU A 301 23.96 18.35 -48.42
CA GLU A 301 24.50 18.97 -49.63
C GLU A 301 23.97 18.30 -50.92
N GLU A 302 23.88 16.97 -50.93
CA GLU A 302 23.37 16.21 -52.08
C GLU A 302 21.88 16.51 -52.35
N ALA A 303 21.07 16.62 -51.30
CA ALA A 303 19.65 16.98 -51.42
C ALA A 303 19.45 18.38 -52.05
N SER A 304 20.32 19.34 -51.75
CA SER A 304 20.24 20.70 -52.30
C SER A 304 20.50 20.73 -53.81
N LEU A 305 21.48 19.97 -54.29
CA LEU A 305 21.81 19.88 -55.73
C LEU A 305 20.68 19.29 -56.57
N LEU A 306 19.98 18.28 -56.04
CA LEU A 306 18.85 17.66 -56.74
C LEU A 306 17.68 18.64 -56.92
N GLN A 307 17.42 19.49 -55.93
CA GLN A 307 16.35 20.47 -55.98
C GLN A 307 16.56 21.52 -57.09
N GLU A 308 17.81 21.94 -57.32
CA GLU A 308 18.15 22.92 -58.35
C GLU A 308 17.99 22.35 -59.78
N ARG A 309 18.30 21.07 -59.96
CA ARG A 309 18.18 20.40 -61.27
C ARG A 309 16.72 20.33 -61.76
N CYS A 310 15.78 20.07 -60.86
CA CYS A 310 14.35 20.01 -61.19
C CYS A 310 13.82 21.37 -61.70
N ARG A 311 14.28 22.47 -61.11
CA ARG A 311 13.86 23.83 -61.49
C ARG A 311 14.22 24.18 -62.94
N ASN A 312 15.39 23.74 -63.41
CA ASN A 312 15.89 24.07 -64.74
C ASN A 312 15.12 23.38 -65.87
N LEU A 313 14.65 22.15 -65.67
CA LEU A 313 13.91 21.40 -66.70
C LEU A 313 12.55 22.00 -67.00
N GLN A 314 11.89 22.57 -66.00
CA GLN A 314 10.56 23.16 -66.14
C GLN A 314 10.55 24.36 -67.11
N SER A 315 11.62 25.15 -67.15
CA SER A 315 11.73 26.35 -67.99
C SER A 315 11.80 26.08 -69.50
N LYS A 316 12.21 24.88 -69.93
CA LYS A 316 12.47 24.57 -71.36
C LYS A 316 11.23 24.16 -72.14
N VAL A 317 10.19 23.72 -71.45
CA VAL A 317 8.97 23.17 -72.08
C VAL A 317 8.08 24.29 -72.62
N ASP A 318 8.04 25.44 -71.95
CA ASP A 318 7.11 26.52 -72.27
C ASP A 318 7.45 27.29 -73.57
N THR A 319 8.68 27.18 -74.08
CA THR A 319 9.15 27.97 -75.23
C THR A 319 8.79 27.35 -76.60
N SER A 320 8.41 26.08 -76.65
CA SER A 320 8.33 25.33 -77.90
C SER A 320 6.97 25.41 -78.61
N LEU A 321 5.93 25.97 -77.98
CA LEU A 321 4.54 25.78 -78.41
C LEU A 321 3.97 26.88 -79.35
N THR A 322 4.72 27.94 -79.67
CA THR A 322 4.12 29.19 -80.23
C THR A 322 4.28 29.42 -81.74
N GLN A 323 4.72 28.44 -82.55
CA GLN A 323 5.23 28.72 -83.91
C GLN A 323 4.68 27.79 -85.01
N ALA A 324 3.41 27.94 -85.45
CA ALA A 324 2.93 27.49 -86.79
C ALA A 324 1.46 27.89 -87.10
N LEU A 325 1.18 28.53 -88.26
CA LEU A 325 0.04 28.33 -89.21
C LEU A 325 -0.24 29.55 -90.14
N SER A 326 -0.40 29.35 -91.47
CA SER A 326 -1.08 30.26 -92.45
C SER A 326 -1.23 29.63 -93.89
N PRO A 327 -2.34 29.86 -94.67
CA PRO A 327 -2.50 29.42 -96.09
C PRO A 327 -3.13 30.44 -97.10
N ALA A 328 -3.07 30.18 -98.44
CA ALA A 328 -3.67 31.00 -99.54
C ALA A 328 -4.14 30.20 -100.80
N SER A 329 -4.92 30.84 -101.71
CA SER A 329 -5.93 30.30 -102.67
C SER A 329 -5.64 30.46 -104.22
N PRO A 330 -6.54 30.05 -105.17
CA PRO A 330 -6.32 29.86 -106.64
C PRO A 330 -7.30 30.61 -107.63
N ALA A 331 -7.15 30.47 -108.97
CA ALA A 331 -8.14 30.76 -110.08
C ALA A 331 -7.58 30.41 -111.52
N LYS A 332 -8.27 30.64 -112.68
CA LYS A 332 -9.32 29.96 -113.52
C LYS A 332 -9.31 30.59 -114.97
N ASP A 333 -9.76 29.94 -116.08
CA ASP A 333 -10.36 30.58 -117.32
C ASP A 333 -10.84 29.60 -118.47
N PRO A 334 -11.73 29.98 -119.46
CA PRO A 334 -12.78 29.09 -120.03
C PRO A 334 -13.11 29.22 -121.57
N VAL A 335 -12.78 28.25 -122.47
CA VAL A 335 -13.10 28.34 -123.95
C VAL A 335 -14.05 27.28 -124.55
N GLU A 336 -14.11 26.04 -124.11
CA GLU A 336 -15.37 25.49 -123.63
C GLU A 336 -16.56 25.08 -124.59
N VAL A 337 -17.36 26.04 -125.13
CA VAL A 337 -18.83 26.32 -124.89
C VAL A 337 -20.01 25.39 -125.33
N MET A 338 -19.97 24.58 -126.41
CA MET A 338 -21.14 23.76 -126.84
C MET A 338 -20.93 22.24 -126.71
N GLU A 339 -19.72 21.74 -126.96
CA GLU A 339 -19.27 20.47 -126.39
C GLU A 339 -19.27 20.60 -124.87
N LYS A 340 -18.82 21.74 -124.32
CA LYS A 340 -19.16 22.18 -122.95
C LYS A 340 -20.62 22.27 -122.66
N LYS A 341 -21.63 22.11 -123.53
CA LYS A 341 -23.01 21.98 -123.03
C LYS A 341 -23.31 20.53 -122.63
N ARG A 342 -23.00 19.56 -123.50
CA ARG A 342 -23.13 18.12 -123.17
C ARG A 342 -22.05 17.65 -122.20
N LEU A 343 -20.79 18.03 -122.43
CA LEU A 343 -19.71 17.97 -121.45
C LEU A 343 -19.98 18.90 -120.25
N LYS A 344 -20.85 19.94 -120.30
CA LYS A 344 -21.28 20.61 -119.05
C LYS A 344 -22.24 19.76 -118.29
N GLU A 345 -23.17 19.09 -118.94
CA GLU A 345 -24.19 18.24 -118.31
C GLU A 345 -23.54 16.96 -117.77
N GLU A 346 -22.71 16.29 -118.58
CA GLU A 346 -21.89 15.15 -118.17
C GLU A 346 -20.83 15.57 -117.13
N ALA A 347 -20.11 16.67 -117.33
CA ALA A 347 -19.26 17.20 -116.26
C ALA A 347 -20.08 17.80 -115.11
N ALA A 348 -21.38 18.07 -115.23
CA ALA A 348 -22.22 18.49 -114.12
C ALA A 348 -22.62 17.28 -113.29
N MET A 349 -22.99 16.16 -113.92
CA MET A 349 -23.20 14.90 -113.21
C MET A 349 -21.91 14.37 -112.60
N LEU A 350 -20.79 14.39 -113.34
CA LEU A 350 -19.49 14.02 -112.78
C LEU A 350 -19.05 15.02 -111.70
N ARG A 351 -19.36 16.32 -111.82
CA ARG A 351 -19.14 17.27 -110.71
C ARG A 351 -20.02 16.94 -109.53
N GLU A 352 -21.29 16.59 -109.71
CA GLU A 352 -22.19 16.20 -108.63
C GLU A 352 -21.75 14.89 -107.96
N GLU A 353 -21.27 13.91 -108.74
CA GLU A 353 -20.70 12.67 -108.22
C GLU A 353 -19.36 12.90 -107.52
N VAL A 354 -18.49 13.76 -108.07
CA VAL A 354 -17.25 14.21 -107.41
C VAL A 354 -17.58 14.96 -106.13
N ASP A 355 -18.54 15.89 -106.14
CA ASP A 355 -18.99 16.65 -104.97
C ASP A 355 -19.59 15.69 -103.93
N ALA A 356 -20.33 14.65 -104.34
CA ALA A 356 -20.86 13.62 -103.46
C ALA A 356 -19.77 12.71 -102.88
N LEU A 357 -18.78 12.32 -103.67
CA LEU A 357 -17.62 11.54 -103.23
C LEU A 357 -16.69 12.36 -102.34
N GLU A 358 -16.50 13.65 -102.64
CA GLU A 358 -15.77 14.61 -101.80
C GLU A 358 -16.51 14.81 -100.48
N ALA A 359 -17.83 15.00 -100.51
CA ALA A 359 -18.66 15.06 -99.31
C ALA A 359 -18.55 13.76 -98.50
N ALA A 360 -18.64 12.58 -99.13
CA ALA A 360 -18.47 11.29 -98.47
C ALA A 360 -17.06 11.13 -97.88
N LEU A 361 -16.01 11.55 -98.59
CA LEU A 361 -14.63 11.53 -98.12
C LEU A 361 -14.43 12.49 -96.94
N THR A 362 -15.01 13.68 -96.98
CA THR A 362 -14.96 14.63 -95.85
C THR A 362 -15.72 14.09 -94.64
N ASN A 363 -16.89 13.46 -94.83
CA ASN A 363 -17.63 12.80 -93.76
C ASN A 363 -16.84 11.64 -93.16
N GLU A 364 -16.18 10.81 -93.97
CA GLU A 364 -15.40 9.69 -93.45
C GLU A 364 -14.10 10.13 -92.78
N ARG A 365 -13.47 11.21 -93.26
CA ARG A 365 -12.36 11.87 -92.57
C ARG A 365 -12.80 12.44 -91.22
N GLN A 366 -13.96 13.10 -91.18
CA GLN A 366 -14.54 13.62 -89.95
C GLN A 366 -14.84 12.49 -88.96
N LYS A 367 -15.49 11.42 -89.43
CA LYS A 367 -15.79 10.23 -88.63
C LYS A 367 -14.52 9.57 -88.07
N ASN A 368 -13.48 9.40 -88.88
CA ASN A 368 -12.20 8.83 -88.44
C ASN A 368 -11.50 9.77 -87.43
N SER A 369 -11.62 11.09 -87.60
CA SER A 369 -11.16 12.07 -86.62
C SER A 369 -11.91 11.93 -85.30
N ASP A 370 -13.23 11.78 -85.33
CA ASP A 370 -14.08 11.61 -84.15
C ASP A 370 -13.81 10.27 -83.43
N GLU A 371 -13.59 9.19 -84.18
CA GLU A 371 -13.18 7.88 -83.65
C GLU A 371 -11.79 7.95 -82.99
N ARG A 372 -10.81 8.63 -83.60
CA ARG A 372 -9.49 8.88 -82.99
C ARG A 372 -9.60 9.71 -81.72
N ALA A 373 -10.45 10.74 -81.71
CA ALA A 373 -10.71 11.54 -80.51
C ALA A 373 -11.36 10.70 -79.41
N ALA A 374 -12.31 9.82 -79.75
CA ALA A 374 -12.94 8.89 -78.82
C ALA A 374 -11.93 7.87 -78.25
N LEU A 375 -11.06 7.30 -79.08
CA LEU A 375 -10.01 6.37 -78.65
C LEU A 375 -9.00 7.07 -77.72
N THR A 376 -8.63 8.31 -78.02
CA THR A 376 -7.74 9.12 -77.17
C THR A 376 -8.38 9.39 -75.80
N ARG A 377 -9.69 9.72 -75.76
CA ARG A 377 -10.44 9.87 -74.51
C ARG A 377 -10.48 8.56 -73.71
N SER A 378 -10.69 7.42 -74.37
CA SER A 378 -10.69 6.11 -73.73
C SER A 378 -9.31 5.75 -73.15
N HIS A 379 -8.21 5.99 -73.88
CA HIS A 379 -6.86 5.77 -73.38
C HIS A 379 -6.51 6.67 -72.18
N ALA A 380 -6.94 7.94 -72.20
CA ALA A 380 -6.79 8.83 -71.07
C ALA A 380 -7.54 8.30 -69.83
N GLU A 381 -8.76 7.81 -70.02
CA GLU A 381 -9.56 7.23 -68.93
C GLU A 381 -8.95 5.93 -68.38
N ILE A 382 -8.47 5.03 -69.24
CA ILE A 382 -7.75 3.81 -68.81
C ILE A 382 -6.51 4.18 -68.00
N SER A 383 -5.77 5.21 -68.42
CA SER A 383 -4.58 5.68 -67.71
C SER A 383 -4.94 6.26 -66.34
N ARG A 384 -6.04 7.02 -66.26
CA ARG A 384 -6.59 7.53 -65.00
C ARG A 384 -6.94 6.41 -64.04
N LEU A 385 -7.73 5.43 -64.48
CA LEU A 385 -8.13 4.27 -63.67
C LEU A 385 -6.93 3.42 -63.23
N LYS A 386 -5.90 3.27 -64.07
CA LYS A 386 -4.66 2.56 -63.73
C LYS A 386 -3.92 3.28 -62.59
N ASN A 387 -3.84 4.61 -62.63
CA ASN A 387 -3.23 5.40 -61.57
C ASN A 387 -4.06 5.31 -60.27
N GLU A 388 -5.39 5.38 -60.35
CA GLU A 388 -6.27 5.22 -59.20
C GLU A 388 -6.12 3.83 -58.54
N LEU A 389 -6.03 2.75 -59.34
CA LEU A 389 -5.77 1.41 -58.82
C LEU A 389 -4.39 1.27 -58.17
N GLN A 390 -3.36 1.92 -58.73
CA GLN A 390 -2.02 1.94 -58.15
C GLN A 390 -2.03 2.69 -56.81
N GLU A 391 -2.67 3.86 -56.74
CA GLU A 391 -2.81 4.60 -55.49
C GLU A 391 -3.58 3.82 -54.42
N LEU A 392 -4.64 3.11 -54.79
CA LEU A 392 -5.38 2.25 -53.86
C LEU A 392 -4.51 1.11 -53.34
N ARG A 393 -3.74 0.46 -54.22
CA ARG A 393 -2.77 -0.57 -53.79
C ARG A 393 -1.75 0.00 -52.81
N ASP A 394 -1.14 1.14 -53.14
CA ASP A 394 -0.13 1.78 -52.29
C ASP A 394 -0.73 2.28 -50.96
N ARG A 395 -2.03 2.61 -50.92
CA ARG A 395 -2.75 2.91 -49.67
C ARG A 395 -2.96 1.64 -48.85
N THR A 396 -3.45 0.56 -49.45
CA THR A 396 -3.65 -0.73 -48.76
C THR A 396 -2.34 -1.30 -48.21
N ASP A 397 -1.23 -1.18 -48.94
CA ASP A 397 0.09 -1.64 -48.46
C ASP A 397 0.58 -0.80 -47.26
N ARG A 398 0.32 0.51 -47.26
CA ARG A 398 0.61 1.39 -46.11
C ARG A 398 -0.25 1.05 -44.90
N ASP A 399 -1.54 0.81 -45.11
CA ASP A 399 -2.46 0.41 -44.03
C ASP A 399 -2.04 -0.93 -43.44
N PHE A 400 -1.66 -1.91 -44.26
CA PHE A 400 -1.13 -3.20 -43.81
C PHE A 400 0.16 -3.07 -42.98
N GLN A 401 1.10 -2.21 -43.40
CA GLN A 401 2.31 -1.94 -42.62
C GLN A 401 2.00 -1.26 -41.27
N ASN A 402 1.01 -0.37 -41.26
CA ASN A 402 0.58 0.31 -40.05
C ASN A 402 -0.11 -0.65 -39.08
N ASP A 403 -0.96 -1.54 -39.58
CA ASP A 403 -1.60 -2.61 -38.80
C ASP A 403 -0.56 -3.56 -38.20
N GLN A 404 0.43 -3.99 -38.99
CA GLN A 404 1.53 -4.82 -38.50
C GLN A 404 2.33 -4.13 -37.38
N TYR A 405 2.59 -2.82 -37.52
CA TYR A 405 3.25 -2.04 -36.47
C TYR A 405 2.42 -2.01 -35.17
N TYR A 406 1.12 -1.76 -35.26
CA TYR A 406 0.25 -1.77 -34.09
C TYR A 406 0.10 -3.17 -33.49
N GLU A 407 0.07 -4.22 -34.30
CA GLU A 407 0.02 -5.60 -33.81
C GLU A 407 1.27 -5.95 -32.99
N VAL A 408 2.47 -5.59 -33.48
CA VAL A 408 3.74 -5.79 -32.75
C VAL A 408 3.75 -4.95 -31.46
N LYS A 409 3.27 -3.70 -31.52
CA LYS A 409 3.20 -2.83 -30.34
C LYS A 409 2.22 -3.37 -29.29
N ILE A 410 1.06 -3.90 -29.70
CA ILE A 410 0.09 -4.53 -28.81
C ILE A 410 0.69 -5.78 -28.16
N LYS A 411 1.38 -6.64 -28.93
CA LYS A 411 2.08 -7.83 -28.38
C LYS A 411 3.13 -7.44 -27.34
N SER A 412 3.96 -6.44 -27.64
CA SER A 412 4.98 -5.95 -26.69
C SER A 412 4.37 -5.37 -25.40
N ILE A 413 3.23 -4.67 -25.50
CA ILE A 413 2.51 -4.17 -24.32
C ILE A 413 1.90 -5.33 -23.52
N SER A 414 1.34 -6.33 -24.20
CA SER A 414 0.80 -7.54 -23.57
C SER A 414 1.88 -8.29 -22.79
N GLU A 415 3.06 -8.51 -23.38
CA GLU A 415 4.18 -9.17 -22.71
C GLU A 415 4.63 -8.43 -21.44
N LYS A 416 4.68 -7.09 -21.48
CA LYS A 416 4.97 -6.27 -20.29
C LYS A 416 3.89 -6.39 -19.21
N TYR A 417 2.63 -6.50 -19.61
CA TYR A 417 1.52 -6.71 -18.69
C TYR A 417 1.59 -8.10 -18.03
N ASP A 418 1.91 -9.13 -18.81
CA ASP A 418 2.10 -10.50 -18.32
C ASP A 418 3.31 -10.58 -17.36
N GLU A 419 4.41 -9.91 -17.67
CA GLU A 419 5.58 -9.82 -16.78
C GLU A 419 5.25 -9.10 -15.47
N ALA A 420 4.52 -7.98 -15.53
CA ALA A 420 4.08 -7.26 -14.34
C ALA A 420 3.12 -8.11 -13.49
N THR A 421 2.21 -8.83 -14.13
CA THR A 421 1.27 -9.76 -13.47
C THR A 421 2.02 -10.88 -12.76
N ALA A 422 3.02 -11.50 -13.42
CA ALA A 422 3.85 -12.54 -12.81
C ALA A 422 4.67 -12.03 -11.60
N LYS A 423 5.23 -10.81 -11.68
CA LYS A 423 5.92 -10.17 -10.54
C LYS A 423 4.98 -9.92 -9.37
N LEU A 424 3.76 -9.45 -9.65
CA LEU A 424 2.76 -9.18 -8.61
C LEU A 424 2.36 -10.47 -7.89
N MET A 425 2.10 -11.55 -8.63
CA MET A 425 1.82 -12.88 -8.04
C MET A 425 2.98 -13.38 -7.17
N SER A 426 4.23 -13.23 -7.64
CA SER A 426 5.40 -13.63 -6.85
C SER A 426 5.54 -12.83 -5.54
N TYR A 427 5.23 -11.52 -5.55
CA TYR A 427 5.23 -10.72 -4.34
C TYR A 427 4.09 -11.07 -3.39
N GLU A 428 2.91 -11.42 -3.90
CA GLU A 428 1.79 -11.91 -3.08
C GLU A 428 2.14 -13.22 -2.38
N GLU A 429 2.77 -14.18 -3.08
CA GLU A 429 3.27 -15.42 -2.49
C GLU A 429 4.32 -15.17 -1.40
N LEU A 430 5.27 -14.25 -1.66
CA LEU A 430 6.30 -13.89 -0.68
C LEU A 430 5.71 -13.22 0.57
N LEU A 431 4.74 -12.32 0.40
CA LEU A 431 4.03 -11.68 1.52
C LEU A 431 3.24 -12.70 2.34
N SER A 432 2.60 -13.67 1.67
CA SER A 432 1.92 -14.78 2.34
C SER A 432 2.88 -15.61 3.19
N ALA A 433 4.02 -16.02 2.63
CA ALA A 433 5.06 -16.75 3.35
C ALA A 433 5.63 -15.96 4.54
N LYS A 434 5.82 -14.64 4.39
CA LYS A 434 6.28 -13.77 5.49
C LYS A 434 5.23 -13.60 6.58
N ASN A 435 3.94 -13.56 6.24
CA ASN A 435 2.85 -13.54 7.22
C ASN A 435 2.74 -14.85 8.01
N GLU A 436 3.00 -16.00 7.37
CA GLU A 436 3.09 -17.29 8.05
C GLU A 436 4.28 -17.35 9.03
N GLU A 437 5.46 -16.87 8.60
CA GLU A 437 6.64 -16.78 9.45
C GLU A 437 6.40 -15.86 10.66
N LEU A 438 5.76 -14.70 10.44
CA LEU A 438 5.40 -13.76 11.50
C LEU A 438 4.41 -14.38 12.49
N SER A 439 3.43 -15.16 11.99
CA SER A 439 2.48 -15.89 12.83
C SER A 439 3.17 -16.97 13.67
N ARG A 440 4.16 -17.66 13.11
CA ARG A 440 4.99 -18.64 13.83
C ARG A 440 5.80 -17.97 14.95
N VAL A 441 6.50 -16.88 14.64
CA VAL A 441 7.29 -16.13 15.63
C VAL A 441 6.41 -15.56 16.74
N LYS A 442 5.20 -15.05 16.42
CA LYS A 442 4.24 -14.60 17.44
C LYS A 442 3.82 -15.73 18.38
N LYS A 443 3.58 -16.93 17.86
CA LYS A 443 3.24 -18.11 18.67
C LYS A 443 4.40 -18.52 19.58
N GLU A 444 5.62 -18.57 19.04
CA GLU A 444 6.83 -18.85 19.82
C GLU A 444 7.06 -17.80 20.92
N LEU A 445 6.89 -16.52 20.59
CA LEU A 445 6.97 -15.43 21.57
C LEU A 445 5.92 -15.58 22.68
N GLY A 446 4.67 -15.93 22.33
CA GLY A 446 3.63 -16.23 23.31
C GLY A 446 4.00 -17.39 24.24
N GLN A 447 4.56 -18.47 23.68
CA GLN A 447 5.01 -19.62 24.47
C GLN A 447 6.17 -19.27 25.40
N THR A 448 7.17 -18.53 24.91
CA THR A 448 8.30 -18.11 25.75
C THR A 448 7.87 -17.18 26.88
N LYS A 449 6.90 -16.28 26.65
CA LYS A 449 6.30 -15.45 27.69
C LYS A 449 5.57 -16.28 28.75
N ALA A 450 4.79 -17.29 28.33
CA ALA A 450 4.12 -18.20 29.25
C ALA A 450 5.13 -18.98 30.12
N ASN A 451 6.18 -19.54 29.50
CA ASN A 451 7.24 -20.26 30.22
C ASN A 451 8.02 -19.34 31.19
N LEU A 452 8.22 -18.07 30.83
CA LEU A 452 8.88 -17.10 31.71
C LEU A 452 8.00 -16.79 32.93
N ALA A 453 6.69 -16.61 32.74
CA ALA A 453 5.74 -16.39 33.83
C ALA A 453 5.69 -17.60 34.79
N GLU A 454 5.71 -18.84 34.26
CA GLU A 454 5.80 -20.06 35.05
C GLU A 454 7.10 -20.11 35.88
N ARG A 455 8.25 -19.80 35.27
CA ARG A 455 9.52 -19.73 36.02
C ARG A 455 9.55 -18.64 37.09
N MET A 456 8.85 -17.54 36.86
CA MET A 456 8.73 -16.48 37.87
C MET A 456 7.94 -16.96 39.10
N SER A 457 6.81 -17.66 38.91
CA SER A 457 6.02 -18.19 40.02
C SER A 457 6.75 -19.32 40.77
N GLU A 458 7.54 -20.14 40.07
CA GLU A 458 8.47 -21.09 40.69
C GLU A 458 9.53 -20.36 41.54
N GLY A 459 10.08 -19.24 41.03
CA GLY A 459 11.03 -18.40 41.75
C GLY A 459 10.47 -17.82 43.05
N GLU A 460 9.23 -17.35 43.04
CA GLU A 460 8.51 -16.87 44.23
C GLU A 460 8.31 -18.00 45.26
N THR A 461 7.94 -19.19 44.80
CA THR A 461 7.79 -20.38 45.67
C THR A 461 9.11 -20.75 46.33
N ILE A 462 10.22 -20.74 45.57
CA ILE A 462 11.57 -21.00 46.11
C ILE A 462 11.94 -19.93 47.14
N ALA A 463 11.62 -18.67 46.92
CA ALA A 463 11.89 -17.59 47.87
C ALA A 463 11.16 -17.80 49.21
N ILE A 464 9.89 -18.20 49.15
CA ILE A 464 9.09 -18.53 50.35
C ILE A 464 9.70 -19.71 51.11
N LEU A 465 10.05 -20.80 50.41
CA LEU A 465 10.66 -21.98 51.04
C LEU A 465 12.02 -21.65 51.68
N ARG A 466 12.83 -20.78 51.07
CA ARG A 466 14.09 -20.32 51.68
C ARG A 466 13.83 -19.54 52.96
N ALA A 467 12.88 -18.60 52.97
CA ALA A 467 12.50 -17.87 54.17
C ALA A 467 12.00 -18.82 55.28
N GLN A 468 11.22 -19.84 54.93
CA GLN A 468 10.77 -20.86 55.89
C GLN A 468 11.95 -21.65 56.51
N VAL A 469 12.93 -22.05 55.69
CA VAL A 469 14.14 -22.72 56.19
C VAL A 469 14.94 -21.80 57.13
N GLU A 470 15.06 -20.51 56.80
CA GLU A 470 15.75 -19.53 57.66
C GLU A 470 15.06 -19.36 59.01
N VAL A 471 13.72 -19.28 59.04
CA VAL A 471 12.92 -19.21 60.27
C VAL A 471 13.16 -20.46 61.12
N TYR A 472 13.04 -21.67 60.55
CA TYR A 472 13.28 -22.90 61.31
C TYR A 472 14.72 -23.03 61.83
N GLN A 473 15.72 -22.56 61.08
CA GLN A 473 17.09 -22.49 61.57
C GLN A 473 17.23 -21.51 62.74
N GLY A 474 16.52 -20.38 62.70
CA GLY A 474 16.40 -19.43 63.80
C GLY A 474 15.81 -20.09 65.05
N ASP A 475 14.63 -20.71 64.91
CA ASP A 475 13.91 -21.38 66.00
C ASP A 475 14.76 -22.51 66.61
N PHE A 476 15.42 -23.31 65.78
CA PHE A 476 16.29 -24.39 66.25
C PHE A 476 17.49 -23.87 67.05
N ARG A 477 18.09 -22.76 66.63
CA ARG A 477 19.19 -22.11 67.38
C ARG A 477 18.70 -21.57 68.72
N ALA A 478 17.56 -20.88 68.73
CA ALA A 478 16.97 -20.34 69.95
C ALA A 478 16.59 -21.45 70.95
N GLU A 479 15.96 -22.53 70.47
CA GLU A 479 15.63 -23.70 71.30
C GLU A 479 16.89 -24.37 71.87
N ARG A 480 17.95 -24.47 71.06
CA ARG A 480 19.23 -25.02 71.52
C ARG A 480 19.86 -24.14 72.61
N GLU A 481 19.93 -22.83 72.40
CA GLU A 481 20.46 -21.88 73.38
C GLU A 481 19.66 -21.93 74.69
N ALA A 482 18.32 -21.96 74.61
CA ALA A 482 17.45 -22.11 75.76
C ALA A 482 17.71 -23.42 76.52
N ARG A 483 17.92 -24.54 75.82
CA ARG A 483 18.28 -25.83 76.43
C ARG A 483 19.65 -25.80 77.10
N GLU A 484 20.65 -25.20 76.48
CA GLU A 484 22.00 -25.07 77.04
C GLU A 484 21.99 -24.15 78.29
N ALA A 485 21.21 -23.06 78.26
CA ALA A 485 20.98 -22.19 79.42
C ALA A 485 20.31 -22.95 80.58
N LEU A 486 19.21 -23.67 80.30
CA LEU A 486 18.52 -24.50 81.30
C LEU A 486 19.42 -25.60 81.88
N ALA A 487 20.26 -26.23 81.05
CA ALA A 487 21.20 -27.24 81.51
C ALA A 487 22.26 -26.64 82.44
N THR A 488 22.74 -25.43 82.14
CA THR A 488 23.70 -24.68 82.96
C THR A 488 23.08 -24.28 84.31
N ASP A 489 21.86 -23.74 84.30
CA ASP A 489 21.16 -23.36 85.53
C ASP A 489 20.82 -24.59 86.38
N ARG A 490 20.46 -25.72 85.76
CA ARG A 490 20.28 -26.99 86.47
C ARG A 490 21.57 -27.45 87.17
N GLU A 491 22.73 -27.27 86.55
CA GLU A 491 24.00 -27.65 87.18
C GLU A 491 24.36 -26.70 88.33
N LYS A 492 24.17 -25.38 88.16
CA LYS A 492 24.32 -24.40 89.26
C LYS A 492 23.45 -24.76 90.46
N LEU A 493 22.18 -25.07 90.24
CA LEU A 493 21.25 -25.46 91.32
C LEU A 493 21.69 -26.76 92.02
N ARG A 494 22.24 -27.72 91.28
CA ARG A 494 22.81 -28.94 91.89
C ARG A 494 24.05 -28.63 92.72
N ASP A 495 24.94 -27.77 92.24
CA ASP A 495 26.10 -27.33 93.00
C ASP A 495 25.68 -26.60 94.27
N GLU A 496 24.74 -25.66 94.19
CA GLU A 496 24.16 -24.96 95.35
C GLU A 496 23.55 -25.95 96.36
N LEU A 497 22.80 -26.94 95.90
CA LEU A 497 22.27 -28.02 96.75
C LEU A 497 23.40 -28.81 97.43
N ARG A 498 24.47 -29.16 96.72
CA ARG A 498 25.65 -29.84 97.30
C ARG A 498 26.32 -28.96 98.36
N HIS A 499 26.47 -27.66 98.11
CA HIS A 499 27.05 -26.71 99.07
C HIS A 499 26.18 -26.57 100.32
N LEU A 500 24.86 -26.39 100.15
CA LEU A 500 23.90 -26.33 101.26
C LEU A 500 23.87 -27.62 102.07
N HIS A 501 23.89 -28.78 101.40
CA HIS A 501 23.98 -30.07 102.07
C HIS A 501 25.25 -30.19 102.90
N THR A 502 26.41 -29.86 102.31
CA THR A 502 27.70 -29.87 103.01
C THR A 502 27.69 -28.93 104.23
N ARG A 503 27.13 -27.72 104.10
CA ARG A 503 27.02 -26.76 105.21
C ARG A 503 26.09 -27.26 106.32
N ASN A 504 24.95 -27.87 105.96
CA ASN A 504 24.06 -28.49 106.93
C ASN A 504 24.75 -29.64 107.67
N THR A 505 25.48 -30.52 106.96
CA THR A 505 26.29 -31.58 107.59
C THR A 505 27.30 -30.99 108.57
N GLN A 506 28.04 -29.95 108.17
CA GLN A 506 28.98 -29.25 109.06
C GLN A 506 28.30 -28.67 110.31
N LEU A 507 27.13 -28.03 110.16
CA LEU A 507 26.39 -27.47 111.30
C LEU A 507 25.87 -28.56 112.24
N VAL A 508 25.43 -29.71 111.70
CA VAL A 508 25.05 -30.88 112.49
C VAL A 508 26.27 -31.41 113.25
N ASP A 509 27.42 -31.57 112.59
CA ASP A 509 28.67 -31.99 113.22
C ASP A 509 29.12 -31.00 114.33
N GLU A 510 28.99 -29.68 114.10
CA GLU A 510 29.26 -28.63 115.09
C GLU A 510 28.32 -28.72 116.30
N LEU A 511 27.01 -28.91 116.06
CA LEU A 511 26.00 -29.11 117.10
C LEU A 511 26.26 -30.39 117.90
N GLU A 512 26.58 -31.49 117.23
CA GLU A 512 26.96 -32.74 117.89
C GLU A 512 28.26 -32.59 118.68
N ALA A 513 29.25 -31.86 118.17
CA ALA A 513 30.49 -31.57 118.89
C ALA A 513 30.25 -30.65 120.09
N TYR A 514 29.30 -29.72 119.99
CA TYR A 514 28.86 -28.87 121.10
C TYR A 514 28.11 -29.71 122.15
N GLN A 515 27.16 -30.54 121.74
CA GLN A 515 26.44 -31.48 122.60
C GLN A 515 27.40 -32.44 123.29
N ARG A 516 28.36 -33.04 122.57
CA ARG A 516 29.41 -33.89 123.14
C ARG A 516 30.24 -33.14 124.17
N ARG A 517 30.70 -31.92 123.88
CA ARG A 517 31.42 -31.06 124.84
C ARG A 517 30.59 -30.73 126.08
N HIS A 518 29.31 -30.39 125.90
CA HIS A 518 28.38 -30.07 126.99
C HIS A 518 28.03 -31.30 127.84
N LEU A 519 27.85 -32.47 127.23
CA LEU A 519 27.64 -33.76 127.92
C LEU A 519 28.88 -34.19 128.72
N THR A 520 30.09 -33.94 128.21
CA THR A 520 31.34 -34.14 128.99
C THR A 520 31.58 -33.12 130.10
N HIS A 521 30.81 -32.02 130.19
CA HIS A 521 30.90 -31.02 131.27
C HIS A 521 29.70 -31.03 132.23
N GLY A 522 28.62 -31.75 131.92
CA GLY A 522 27.34 -31.69 132.64
C GLY A 522 26.80 -33.02 133.18
N GLN A 523 27.64 -34.04 133.41
CA GLN A 523 27.22 -35.30 134.06
C GLN A 523 27.79 -35.45 135.47
N GLY A 524 27.07 -34.85 136.42
CA GLY A 524 26.84 -35.43 137.74
C GLY A 524 25.34 -35.40 138.02
N ARG A 525 24.73 -36.60 138.11
CA ARG A 525 23.38 -36.91 138.67
C ARG A 525 22.18 -36.44 137.84
N ASP A 526 21.05 -37.12 137.75
CA ASP A 526 20.51 -38.35 138.34
C ASP A 526 19.23 -38.73 137.55
N SER A 527 18.87 -40.02 137.50
CA SER A 527 17.50 -40.60 137.61
C SER A 527 16.40 -40.22 136.58
N ARG A 528 15.70 -41.14 135.88
CA ARG A 528 14.76 -42.24 136.27
C ARG A 528 13.28 -41.85 136.00
N ALA A 529 12.60 -42.73 135.24
CA ALA A 529 11.17 -43.09 135.25
C ALA A 529 10.10 -42.32 134.42
N THR A 530 9.40 -43.15 133.62
CA THR A 530 7.92 -43.33 133.49
C THR A 530 7.01 -42.39 132.68
N SER A 531 6.15 -43.09 131.90
CA SER A 531 4.71 -42.87 131.64
C SER A 531 4.23 -42.08 130.41
N GLU A 532 3.47 -42.82 129.58
CA GLU A 532 2.10 -42.55 129.09
C GLU A 532 1.81 -41.43 128.07
N GLU A 533 1.04 -41.84 127.05
CA GLU A 533 0.20 -41.07 126.13
C GLU A 533 -0.76 -40.08 126.84
N PRO A 534 -1.28 -39.05 126.13
CA PRO A 534 -2.64 -39.19 125.55
C PRO A 534 -2.91 -38.43 124.23
N SER A 535 -3.68 -39.11 123.38
CA SER A 535 -4.89 -38.70 122.63
C SER A 535 -5.46 -37.26 122.70
N GLY A 536 -5.94 -36.78 121.53
CA GLY A 536 -7.06 -35.83 121.33
C GLY A 536 -6.69 -34.51 120.62
N GLY A 537 -7.38 -33.99 119.61
CA GLY A 537 -8.60 -34.37 118.90
C GLY A 537 -9.30 -33.14 118.27
N ALA A 538 -9.88 -33.32 117.07
CA ALA A 538 -11.03 -32.63 116.43
C ALA A 538 -10.93 -31.11 116.08
N ALA A 539 -11.63 -30.50 115.11
CA ALA A 539 -12.85 -30.81 114.33
C ALA A 539 -12.84 -29.94 113.01
N ALA A 540 -13.21 -30.46 111.83
CA ALA A 540 -14.55 -30.45 111.19
C ALA A 540 -15.00 -29.16 110.48
N THR A 541 -15.26 -29.21 109.16
CA THR A 541 -16.55 -28.79 108.53
C THR A 541 -16.68 -29.24 107.06
N ALA A 542 -17.94 -29.42 106.65
CA ALA A 542 -18.44 -30.20 105.53
C ALA A 542 -18.61 -29.43 104.20
N GLY A 543 -18.80 -30.19 103.09
CA GLY A 543 -19.46 -29.74 101.85
C GLY A 543 -18.80 -30.32 100.59
N SER A 544 -19.25 -31.45 100.04
CA SER A 544 -20.35 -31.57 99.06
C SER A 544 -19.88 -31.48 97.59
N LEU A 545 -20.19 -32.56 96.85
CA LEU A 545 -20.36 -32.68 95.39
C LEU A 545 -19.11 -32.73 94.48
N GLY A 546 -18.87 -33.94 93.96
CA GLY A 546 -18.70 -34.18 92.52
C GLY A 546 -17.35 -33.84 91.88
N GLY A 547 -16.64 -34.84 91.37
CA GLY A 547 -15.58 -34.59 90.40
C GLY A 547 -14.61 -35.75 90.27
N ALA A 548 -14.66 -36.42 89.13
CA ALA A 548 -13.73 -37.47 88.74
C ALA A 548 -12.27 -37.01 88.86
N THR A 549 -11.44 -37.82 89.51
CA THR A 549 -9.98 -37.68 89.53
C THR A 549 -9.44 -38.03 88.15
N LEU A 550 -9.25 -36.99 87.33
CA LEU A 550 -8.49 -37.06 86.09
C LEU A 550 -7.04 -36.61 86.35
N SER A 551 -6.14 -37.39 85.76
CA SER A 551 -4.68 -37.30 85.74
C SER A 551 -4.17 -35.91 85.30
N PRO A 552 -3.10 -35.37 85.92
CA PRO A 552 -2.53 -34.06 85.57
C PRO A 552 -1.56 -34.14 84.37
N GLU A 553 -1.99 -34.72 83.25
CA GLU A 553 -1.13 -34.91 82.06
C GLU A 553 -1.83 -34.57 80.72
N ILE A 554 -3.04 -33.99 80.73
CA ILE A 554 -3.83 -33.70 79.51
C ILE A 554 -4.36 -32.26 79.48
N LEU A 555 -3.53 -31.26 79.85
CA LEU A 555 -3.96 -29.85 79.84
C LEU A 555 -3.10 -28.89 79.02
N TRP A 556 -2.05 -29.37 78.35
CA TRP A 556 -1.20 -28.55 77.48
C TRP A 556 -1.53 -28.67 75.98
N GLU A 557 -2.46 -29.55 75.59
CA GLU A 557 -2.76 -29.83 74.17
C GLU A 557 -3.93 -29.00 73.60
N LYS A 558 -4.53 -28.08 74.38
CA LYS A 558 -5.71 -27.30 73.98
C LYS A 558 -5.50 -25.78 73.81
N LEU A 559 -4.26 -25.30 73.83
CA LEU A 559 -3.95 -23.88 73.60
C LEU A 559 -3.15 -23.59 72.31
N SER A 560 -2.92 -24.59 71.44
CA SER A 560 -2.17 -24.42 70.19
C SER A 560 -3.04 -24.35 68.93
N ASN A 561 -4.30 -23.91 69.04
CA ASN A 561 -5.19 -23.84 67.87
C ASN A 561 -6.12 -22.60 67.90
N THR A 562 -5.51 -21.42 67.86
CA THR A 562 -6.17 -20.18 67.43
C THR A 562 -5.21 -19.42 66.52
N SER A 563 -5.01 -19.92 65.29
CA SER A 563 -4.48 -19.10 64.21
C SER A 563 -5.66 -18.44 63.52
N ASP A 564 -5.76 -17.13 63.71
CA ASP A 564 -6.67 -16.22 63.02
C ASP A 564 -6.68 -16.49 61.51
N LYS A 565 -7.74 -17.12 61.02
CA LYS A 565 -8.22 -16.97 59.65
C LYS A 565 -9.22 -15.83 59.63
N LYS A 566 -8.73 -14.61 59.43
CA LYS A 566 -9.55 -13.55 58.82
C LYS A 566 -9.63 -13.87 57.33
N GLU A 567 -10.70 -14.57 56.96
CA GLU A 567 -11.16 -14.62 55.58
C GLU A 567 -11.77 -13.25 55.27
N ASP A 568 -11.00 -12.41 54.56
CA ASP A 568 -11.54 -11.27 53.84
C ASP A 568 -12.41 -11.84 52.70
N GLU A 569 -13.71 -11.95 52.94
CA GLU A 569 -14.72 -12.06 51.88
C GLU A 569 -14.73 -10.76 51.07
N LYS A 570 -13.76 -10.60 50.18
CA LYS A 570 -13.96 -9.84 48.95
C LYS A 570 -15.01 -10.60 48.15
N LYS A 571 -16.26 -10.15 48.23
CA LYS A 571 -17.22 -10.32 47.15
C LYS A 571 -16.60 -9.65 45.93
N GLU A 572 -15.85 -10.42 45.14
CA GLU A 572 -15.71 -10.14 43.73
C GLU A 572 -17.14 -10.07 43.21
N GLU A 573 -17.57 -8.86 42.84
CA GLU A 573 -18.71 -8.71 41.94
C GLU A 573 -18.32 -9.51 40.70
N GLU A 574 -18.79 -10.75 40.65
CA GLU A 574 -18.81 -11.60 39.47
C GLU A 574 -19.64 -10.80 38.46
N LEU A 575 -18.95 -9.96 37.68
CA LEU A 575 -19.51 -9.23 36.56
C LEU A 575 -20.06 -10.32 35.65
N ASP A 576 -21.39 -10.44 35.63
CA ASP A 576 -22.12 -11.35 34.76
C ASP A 576 -21.56 -11.15 33.33
N GLU A 577 -20.65 -12.05 32.90
CA GLU A 577 -19.88 -11.90 31.65
C GLU A 577 -20.78 -11.88 30.41
N ASN A 578 -22.08 -12.11 30.60
CA ASN A 578 -23.12 -12.12 29.58
C ASN A 578 -23.97 -10.84 29.53
N LEU A 579 -23.63 -9.78 30.27
CA LEU A 579 -24.31 -8.49 30.19
C LEU A 579 -23.52 -7.49 29.32
N PHE A 580 -24.17 -6.95 28.31
CA PHE A 580 -23.65 -5.87 27.47
C PHE A 580 -24.16 -4.52 27.97
N TYR A 581 -23.31 -3.48 27.97
CA TYR A 581 -23.66 -2.16 28.52
C TYR A 581 -23.68 -1.09 27.44
N CYS A 582 -24.67 -0.19 27.49
CA CYS A 582 -24.75 0.97 26.62
C CYS A 582 -23.71 2.03 27.04
N PRO A 583 -22.76 2.42 26.17
CA PRO A 583 -21.70 3.35 26.53
C PRO A 583 -22.21 4.78 26.84
N LYS A 584 -23.41 5.14 26.36
CA LYS A 584 -23.98 6.47 26.58
C LYS A 584 -24.70 6.60 27.93
N CYS A 585 -25.50 5.61 28.33
CA CYS A 585 -26.32 5.70 29.56
C CYS A 585 -26.06 4.59 30.59
N ASN A 586 -25.12 3.69 30.32
CA ASN A 586 -24.69 2.56 31.16
C ASN A 586 -25.79 1.54 31.52
N LYS A 587 -26.89 1.48 30.75
CA LYS A 587 -27.91 0.42 30.90
C LYS A 587 -27.37 -0.92 30.41
N SER A 588 -27.65 -2.00 31.15
CA SER A 588 -27.24 -3.36 30.82
C SER A 588 -28.31 -4.12 30.02
N PHE A 589 -27.85 -5.04 29.17
CA PHE A 589 -28.68 -5.85 28.27
C PHE A 589 -28.14 -7.28 28.22
N MET A 590 -29.02 -8.28 28.28
CA MET A 590 -28.60 -9.70 28.23
C MET A 590 -28.26 -10.20 26.81
N GLN A 591 -28.52 -9.41 25.78
CA GLN A 591 -28.32 -9.78 24.38
C GLN A 591 -27.86 -8.55 23.58
N TYR A 592 -27.07 -8.78 22.52
CA TYR A 592 -26.49 -7.72 21.70
C TYR A 592 -27.54 -6.89 20.93
N ARG A 593 -28.60 -7.54 20.41
CA ARG A 593 -29.60 -6.87 19.57
C ARG A 593 -30.44 -5.81 20.31
N PRO A 594 -30.94 -6.05 21.55
CA PRO A 594 -31.55 -5.00 22.37
C PRO A 594 -30.60 -3.85 22.71
N LEU A 595 -29.31 -4.14 22.92
CA LEU A 595 -28.30 -3.10 23.13
C LEU A 595 -28.17 -2.23 21.88
N GLU A 596 -28.03 -2.83 20.70
CA GLU A 596 -27.89 -2.12 19.43
C GLU A 596 -29.09 -1.19 19.15
N GLU A 597 -30.32 -1.69 19.30
CA GLU A 597 -31.54 -0.90 19.16
C GLU A 597 -31.66 0.23 20.20
N HIS A 598 -31.12 0.01 21.40
CA HIS A 598 -31.09 1.02 22.43
C HIS A 598 -30.01 2.07 22.17
N VAL A 599 -28.81 1.67 21.75
CA VAL A 599 -27.69 2.58 21.44
C VAL A 599 -28.09 3.52 20.31
N ASN A 600 -28.73 3.02 19.25
CA ASN A 600 -29.21 3.86 18.14
C ASN A 600 -30.22 4.90 18.63
N ARG A 601 -31.24 4.50 19.41
CA ARG A 601 -32.18 5.45 20.02
C ARG A 601 -31.53 6.41 21.00
N CYS A 602 -30.61 5.92 21.81
CA CYS A 602 -29.96 6.70 22.85
C CYS A 602 -29.04 7.76 22.23
N ILE A 603 -28.39 7.47 21.10
CA ILE A 603 -27.58 8.44 20.35
C ILE A 603 -28.46 9.52 19.71
N ASP A 604 -29.64 9.16 19.19
CA ASP A 604 -30.55 10.10 18.50
C ASP A 604 -31.30 11.05 19.45
N GLU A 605 -31.43 10.74 20.75
CA GLU A 605 -32.14 11.56 21.74
C GLU A 605 -31.33 12.78 22.29
N ASP A 606 -30.41 13.36 21.52
CA ASP A 606 -29.68 14.60 21.87
C ASP A 606 -30.31 15.90 21.30
#